data_AF-A0A9E0NFR0-F1
#
_entry.id   AF-A0A9E0NFR0-F1
#
_cell.length_a   1.000
_cell.length_b   1.000
_cell.length_c   1.000
_cell.angle_alpha   90.00
_cell.angle_beta   90.00
_cell.angle_gamma   90.00
#
_symmetry.space_group_name_H-M   'P 1'
#
loop_
_entity.id
_entity.type
_entity.pdbx_description
1 polymer ?
#
loop_
_entity_poly.entity_id
_entity_poly.type
_entity_poly.pdbx_seq_one_letter_code
_entity_poly.pdbx_strand_id
1 'polypeptide(L)' 'MTEFIIKKLSYDLSSQAGLALVGKYLRCINLNALVDPVFPVRSGLPNSAIFKSYLALLCQGKSDFDAIEG' A
#
# COMPACT_ATOMS: atom_id res chain seq x y z
N MET A 1 26.14 -1.17 24.56
CA MET A 1 25.96 -0.38 23.33
C MET A 1 25.85 -1.38 22.20
N THR A 2 24.66 -1.59 21.63
CA THR A 2 24.44 -2.58 20.56
C THR A 2 24.97 -2.04 19.24
N GLU A 3 25.84 -2.79 18.57
CA GLU A 3 26.28 -2.46 17.21
C GLU A 3 25.10 -2.62 16.24
N PHE A 4 24.70 -1.52 15.61
CA PHE A 4 23.73 -1.55 14.53
C PHE A 4 24.47 -1.74 13.20
N ILE A 5 24.24 -2.88 12.53
CA ILE A 5 24.79 -3.16 11.20
C ILE A 5 23.80 -2.64 10.16
N ILE A 6 24.13 -1.52 9.52
CA ILE A 6 23.36 -0.97 8.41
C ILE A 6 23.77 -1.70 7.13
N LYS A 7 22.84 -2.41 6.48
CA LYS A 7 23.06 -3.08 5.19
C LYS A 7 22.28 -2.36 4.10
N LYS A 8 22.96 -1.93 3.04
CA LYS A 8 22.32 -1.37 1.85
C LYS A 8 21.71 -2.52 1.04
N LEU A 9 20.47 -2.33 0.62
CA LEU A 9 19.78 -3.27 -0.25
C LEU A 9 20.33 -3.13 -1.69
N SER A 10 20.32 -4.22 -2.45
CA SER A 10 20.81 -4.25 -3.84
C SER A 10 19.88 -3.55 -4.84
N TYR A 11 18.74 -3.03 -4.38
CA TYR A 11 17.78 -2.27 -5.17
C TYR A 11 17.28 -1.06 -4.38
N ASP A 12 16.96 0.01 -5.10
CA ASP A 12 16.37 1.20 -4.49
C ASP A 12 14.87 1.00 -4.31
N LEU A 13 14.37 1.22 -3.09
CA LEU A 13 12.93 1.30 -2.85
C LEU A 13 12.44 2.68 -3.26
N SER A 14 11.63 2.73 -4.32
CA SER A 14 10.87 3.95 -4.62
C SER A 14 9.76 4.16 -3.58
N SER A 15 9.29 5.40 -3.42
CA SER A 15 8.14 5.74 -2.56
C SER A 15 6.88 4.90 -2.89
N GLN A 16 6.79 4.34 -4.10
CA GLN A 16 5.67 3.51 -4.56
C GLN A 16 5.84 2.01 -4.31
N ALA A 17 7.00 1.56 -3.78
CA ALA A 17 7.27 0.15 -3.56
C ALA A 17 6.32 -0.48 -2.53
N GLY A 18 5.90 0.28 -1.51
CA GLY A 18 4.89 -0.14 -0.55
C GLY A 18 3.53 -0.43 -1.19
N LEU A 19 3.12 0.41 -2.15
CA LEU A 19 1.87 0.23 -2.90
C LEU A 19 1.89 -1.04 -3.74
N ALA A 20 3.01 -1.37 -4.38
CA ALA A 20 3.16 -2.58 -5.18
C ALA A 20 3.04 -3.85 -4.32
N LEU A 21 3.69 -3.86 -3.15
CA LEU A 21 3.65 -4.97 -2.20
C LEU A 21 2.23 -5.20 -1.68
N VAL A 22 1.57 -4.13 -1.25
CA VAL A 22 0.19 -4.19 -0.76
C VAL A 22 -0.78 -4.61 -1.86
N GLY A 23 -0.64 -4.09 -3.07
CA GLY A 23 -1.43 -4.50 -4.22
C GLY A 23 -1.36 -6.01 -4.49
N LYS A 24 -0.20 -6.64 -4.28
CA LYS A 24 -0.02 -8.09 -4.39
C LYS A 24 -0.84 -8.86 -3.34
N TYR A 25 -0.85 -8.41 -2.08
CA TYR A 25 -1.63 -9.04 -1.02
C TYR A 25 -3.14 -8.86 -1.21
N LEU A 26 -3.58 -7.67 -1.64
CA LEU A 26 -5.00 -7.40 -1.92
C LEU A 26 -5.55 -8.29 -3.05
N ARG A 27 -4.71 -8.63 -4.04
CA ARG A 27 -5.04 -9.61 -5.09
C ARG A 27 -5.12 -11.03 -4.53
N CYS A 28 -4.19 -11.42 -3.66
CA CYS A 28 -4.17 -12.76 -3.05
C CYS A 28 -5.43 -13.05 -2.21
N ILE A 29 -5.92 -12.05 -1.48
CA ILE A 29 -7.12 -12.17 -0.62
C ILE A 29 -8.42 -12.03 -1.44
N ASN A 30 -8.31 -11.63 -2.71
CA ASN A 30 -9.43 -11.35 -3.60
C ASN A 30 -10.46 -10.40 -2.95
N LEU A 31 -9.97 -9.24 -2.47
CA LEU A 31 -10.73 -8.32 -1.62
C LEU A 31 -12.12 -7.95 -2.17
N ASN A 32 -12.26 -7.80 -3.50
CA ASN A 32 -13.54 -7.46 -4.12
C ASN A 32 -14.62 -8.50 -3.81
N ALA A 33 -14.27 -9.79 -3.94
CA ALA A 33 -15.19 -10.88 -3.67
C ALA A 33 -15.57 -10.99 -2.18
N LEU A 34 -14.74 -10.45 -1.28
CA LEU A 34 -15.02 -10.43 0.15
C LEU A 34 -15.90 -9.24 0.55
N VAL A 35 -15.62 -8.05 0.02
CA VAL A 35 -16.24 -6.79 0.49
C VAL A 35 -17.52 -6.45 -0.26
N ASP A 36 -17.55 -6.66 -1.58
CA ASP A 36 -18.68 -6.19 -2.41
C ASP A 36 -20.00 -6.95 -2.13
N PRO A 37 -20.01 -8.26 -1.80
CA PRO A 37 -21.25 -8.96 -1.40
C PRO A 37 -21.78 -8.54 -0.04
N VAL A 38 -20.90 -8.17 0.89
CA VAL A 38 -21.27 -7.76 2.26
C VAL A 38 -21.81 -6.32 2.25
N PHE A 39 -21.25 -5.47 1.40
CA PHE A 39 -21.66 -4.08 1.26
C PHE A 39 -22.10 -3.78 -0.18
N PRO A 40 -23.25 -4.34 -0.63
CA PRO A 40 -23.72 -4.18 -1.99
C PRO A 40 -24.17 -2.75 -2.26
N VAL A 41 -23.73 -2.20 -3.40
CA VAL A 41 -24.05 -0.83 -3.82
C VAL A 41 -25.05 -0.88 -4.97
N ARG A 42 -26.15 -0.12 -4.89
CA ARG A 42 -27.21 -0.09 -5.92
C ARG A 42 -26.80 0.65 -7.20
N SER A 43 -25.94 1.66 -7.09
CA SER A 43 -25.31 2.37 -8.20
C SER A 43 -24.05 3.10 -7.70
N GLY A 44 -23.08 3.33 -8.59
CA GLY A 44 -21.84 4.02 -8.26
C GLY A 44 -20.62 3.10 -8.12
N LEU A 45 -19.63 3.54 -7.35
CA LEU A 45 -18.35 2.83 -7.18
C LEU A 45 -18.50 1.70 -6.16
N PRO A 46 -17.95 0.49 -6.41
CA PRO A 46 -17.95 -0.59 -5.42
C PRO A 46 -17.17 -0.17 -4.17
N ASN A 47 -17.63 -0.60 -2.99
CA ASN A 47 -17.01 -0.27 -1.72
C ASN A 47 -15.57 -0.82 -1.63
N SER A 48 -15.27 -1.94 -2.30
CA SER A 48 -13.91 -2.44 -2.44
C SER A 48 -12.95 -1.46 -3.11
N ALA A 49 -13.43 -0.63 -4.06
CA ALA A 49 -12.60 0.37 -4.73
C ALA A 49 -12.32 1.58 -3.84
N ILE A 50 -13.29 2.02 -3.04
CA ILE A 50 -13.10 3.08 -2.03
C ILE A 50 -12.09 2.62 -0.97
N PHE A 51 -12.22 1.39 -0.50
CA PHE A 51 -11.28 0.83 0.47
C PHE A 51 -9.85 0.77 -0.10
N LYS A 52 -9.71 0.29 -1.35
CA LYS A 52 -8.41 0.24 -2.03
C LYS A 52 -7.79 1.61 -2.22
N SER A 53 -8.56 2.64 -2.56
CA SER A 53 -8.02 3.99 -2.76
C SER A 53 -7.53 4.59 -1.45
N TYR A 54 -8.26 4.39 -0.35
CA TYR A 54 -7.84 4.86 0.97
C TYR A 54 -6.59 4.15 1.45
N LEU A 55 -6.53 2.82 1.26
CA LEU A 55 -5.38 2.02 1.63
C LEU A 55 -4.16 2.34 0.76
N ALA A 56 -4.36 2.56 -0.54
CA ALA A 56 -3.31 3.00 -1.46
C ALA A 56 -2.72 4.36 -1.05
N LEU A 57 -3.57 5.30 -0.63
CA LEU A 57 -3.12 6.60 -0.12
C LEU A 57 -2.26 6.47 1.14
N LEU A 58 -2.64 5.59 2.08
CA LEU A 58 -1.85 5.32 3.28
C LEU A 58 -0.51 4.62 2.98
N CYS A 59 -0.46 3.84 1.89
CA CYS A 59 0.77 3.19 1.44
C CYS A 59 1.72 4.16 0.73
N GLN A 60 1.24 5.36 0.39
CA GLN A 60 2.02 6.41 -0.24
C GLN A 60 2.57 7.36 0.82
N GLY A 61 3.72 6.99 1.40
CA GLY A 61 4.49 7.89 2.26
C GLY A 61 5.52 8.68 1.44
N LYS A 62 5.75 9.95 1.80
CA LYS A 62 7.06 10.57 1.53
C LYS A 62 8.08 9.69 2.25
N SER A 63 9.05 9.14 1.53
CA SER A 63 10.12 8.42 2.21
C SER A 63 10.86 9.42 3.10
N ASP A 64 11.32 9.01 4.28
CA ASP A 64 12.13 9.88 5.14
C ASP A 64 13.37 10.42 4.40
N PHE A 65 13.82 9.72 3.34
CA PHE A 65 14.86 10.18 2.42
C PHE A 65 14.46 11.46 1.63
N ASP A 66 13.21 11.56 1.19
CA ASP A 66 12.67 12.72 0.48
C ASP A 66 12.46 13.93 1.42
N ALA A 67 12.38 13.68 2.74
CA ALA A 67 12.27 14.72 3.76
C ALA A 67 13.64 15.28 4.22
N ILE A 68 14.74 14.61 3.87
CA ILE A 68 16.11 15.02 4.22
C ILE A 68 16.71 15.93 3.13
N GLU A 69 16.27 15.86 1.88
CA GLU A 69 16.71 16.75 0.78
C GLU A 69 15.91 18.07 0.70
N GLY A 70 15.69 18.71 1.86
CA GLY A 70 15.18 20.08 1.96
C GLY A 70 16.29 21.12 2.07
#